data_AF-A0AB37HTU5-F1
#
_entry.id   AF-A0AB37HTU5-F1
#
_cell.length_a   1.000
_cell.length_b   1.000
_cell.length_c   1.000
_cell.angle_alpha   90.00
_cell.angle_beta   90.00
_cell.angle_gamma   90.00
#
_symmetry.space_group_name_H-M   'P 1'
#
loop_
_entity.id
_entity.type
_entity.pdbx_description
1 polymer ?
#
loop_
_entity_poly.entity_id
_entity_poly.type
_entity_poly.pdbx_seq_one_letter_code
_entity_poly.pdbx_strand_id
1 'polypeptide(L)'
;MRRRTFFATISTGALAALGACSNGPGGVPTPSIAPLQSPTRTPLPSPPNDTATPTSFADQPLWPNANIAGSITAVRNHYLCGSVHVKELKDIIRGGHCPVVVDLRGPTTWAVLPDGQGSWTTRVVTLEDTSQTTPDEPGTAVIKGPALIDDTHAYLVVSVPSPSGDSDKKSFTCPVDLVKIALADGTITASTRVSDSYVVDMPTESDLSRLVSLSFTADRSALLLAADGTSLDIGTGGLGLRLNAADLSVQFDANTLLAETHHHVRCGEALTVMKQVPDADEDEDVIIYLGTGATETMTNWSAALVRGDWLYYNDIIRQRPKKRVVFIEKHAAHARNLSTGETVTFHEDSHDFFDDGIDAPINTDQRELILLNSRSRPTFSVHQPGSATPMLSWESSEQAIPGAACVFGEVVYTAPERSKEQDENGKLRIISLTTKQDIGEVQNVAWGGSVAVTAWGLAATGIFYPAIEWLEAPAESATPSGVPSVPAPTPGAPSTTP
;
A
#
# COMPACT_ATOMS: atom_id res chain seq x y z
N MET A 1 -29.49 -33.60 14.38
CA MET A 1 -28.56 -33.73 15.54
C MET A 1 -27.67 -34.95 15.34
N ARG A 2 -26.38 -34.74 15.07
CA ARG A 2 -25.34 -35.77 15.14
C ARG A 2 -24.05 -35.08 15.55
N ARG A 3 -23.72 -35.13 16.85
CA ARG A 3 -22.43 -34.73 17.41
C ARG A 3 -21.46 -35.89 17.22
N ARG A 4 -20.26 -35.62 16.69
CA ARG A 4 -19.13 -36.55 16.71
C ARG A 4 -18.04 -35.97 17.60
N THR A 5 -17.75 -36.74 18.65
CA THR A 5 -16.81 -36.48 19.73
C THR A 5 -15.40 -36.90 19.28
N PHE A 6 -14.41 -36.04 19.55
CA PHE A 6 -12.99 -36.38 19.39
C PHE A 6 -12.49 -37.19 20.60
N PHE A 7 -11.70 -38.22 20.34
CA PHE A 7 -11.07 -39.08 21.35
C PHE A 7 -9.85 -38.39 21.96
N ALA A 8 -9.88 -38.19 23.28
CA ALA A 8 -8.71 -37.88 24.10
C ALA A 8 -8.21 -39.18 24.74
N THR A 9 -6.98 -39.57 24.41
CA THR A 9 -6.32 -40.72 25.03
C THR A 9 -5.58 -40.24 26.27
N ILE A 10 -6.11 -40.53 27.45
CA ILE A 10 -5.43 -40.36 28.74
C ILE A 10 -4.92 -41.73 29.16
N SER A 11 -3.60 -41.90 29.26
CA SER A 11 -2.98 -43.06 29.90
C SER A 11 -2.73 -42.74 31.38
N THR A 12 -3.53 -43.35 32.24
CA THR A 12 -3.39 -43.35 33.70
C THR A 12 -2.54 -44.53 34.17
N GLY A 13 -1.64 -44.27 35.12
CA GLY A 13 -1.00 -45.27 35.98
C GLY A 13 0.12 -44.58 36.79
N ALA A 14 0.26 -44.70 38.10
CA ALA A 14 -0.47 -45.41 39.15
C ALA A 14 -0.23 -44.65 40.48
N LEU A 15 -1.16 -44.77 41.43
CA LEU A 15 -1.12 -44.19 42.77
C LEU A 15 -0.20 -44.97 43.72
N ALA A 16 0.56 -44.27 44.57
CA ALA A 16 0.99 -44.75 45.88
C ALA A 16 1.18 -43.57 46.85
N ALA A 17 0.82 -43.78 48.11
CA ALA A 17 0.43 -42.76 49.09
C ALA A 17 1.54 -42.30 50.07
N LEU A 18 1.36 -41.06 50.54
CA LEU A 18 1.64 -40.43 51.85
C LEU A 18 2.88 -40.83 52.69
N GLY A 19 3.67 -39.80 53.06
CA GLY A 19 4.56 -39.79 54.22
C GLY A 19 5.17 -38.40 54.45
N ALA A 20 4.99 -37.83 55.64
CA ALA A 20 5.34 -36.45 56.00
C ALA A 20 6.71 -36.31 56.69
N CYS A 21 7.24 -35.08 56.63
CA CYS A 21 8.18 -34.38 57.53
C CYS A 21 9.71 -34.58 57.44
N SER A 22 10.37 -33.42 57.23
CA SER A 22 11.56 -32.87 57.92
C SER A 22 12.98 -32.99 57.30
N ASN A 23 13.57 -31.79 57.10
CA ASN A 23 14.98 -31.34 57.19
C ASN A 23 16.10 -32.07 56.39
N GLY A 24 16.81 -31.29 55.54
CA GLY A 24 17.84 -31.71 54.56
C GLY A 24 19.19 -32.20 55.13
N PRO A 25 20.35 -32.08 54.43
CA PRO A 25 20.64 -31.59 53.08
C PRO A 25 21.28 -32.67 52.17
N GLY A 26 21.03 -32.63 50.87
CA GLY A 26 21.69 -33.52 49.90
C GLY A 26 21.29 -33.19 48.49
N GLY A 27 22.21 -32.60 47.72
CA GLY A 27 21.98 -32.18 46.35
C GLY A 27 21.61 -33.35 45.44
N VAL A 28 20.42 -33.29 44.86
CA VAL A 28 20.02 -34.10 43.70
C VAL A 28 20.22 -33.23 42.46
N PRO A 29 20.88 -33.72 41.39
CA PRO A 29 21.10 -32.91 40.21
C PRO A 29 19.75 -32.58 39.57
N THR A 30 19.46 -31.28 39.45
CA THR A 30 18.33 -30.78 38.68
C THR A 30 18.53 -31.21 37.22
N PRO A 31 17.56 -31.87 36.56
CA PRO A 31 17.67 -32.14 35.13
C PRO A 31 17.66 -30.79 34.41
N SER A 32 18.80 -30.44 33.82
CA SER A 32 18.93 -29.28 32.94
C SER A 32 18.10 -29.56 31.68
N ILE A 33 16.89 -29.01 31.60
CA ILE A 33 16.17 -28.90 30.34
C ILE A 33 16.97 -27.90 29.51
N ALA A 34 17.72 -28.41 28.53
CA ALA A 34 18.35 -27.56 27.54
C ALA A 34 17.27 -26.65 26.92
N PRO A 35 17.56 -25.36 26.68
CA PRO A 35 16.63 -24.50 25.96
C PRO A 35 16.23 -25.20 24.66
N LEU A 36 14.92 -25.34 24.44
CA LEU A 36 14.41 -25.82 23.16
C LEU A 36 15.01 -24.90 22.08
N GLN A 37 15.84 -25.44 21.19
CA GLN A 37 16.37 -24.67 20.07
C GLN A 37 15.17 -24.09 19.32
N SER A 38 15.12 -22.77 19.17
CA SER A 38 14.15 -22.11 18.29
C SER A 38 14.19 -22.80 16.93
N PRO A 39 13.04 -23.12 16.32
CA PRO A 39 13.02 -23.82 15.04
C PRO A 39 13.86 -23.02 14.04
N THR A 40 14.94 -23.63 13.56
CA THR A 40 15.83 -23.04 12.56
C THR A 40 15.03 -22.92 11.26
N ARG A 41 14.45 -21.74 11.01
CA ARG A 41 13.82 -21.46 9.72
C ARG A 41 14.92 -21.47 8.66
N THR A 42 14.76 -22.28 7.61
CA THR A 42 15.63 -22.18 6.43
C THR A 42 15.68 -20.71 5.99
N PRO A 43 16.87 -20.12 5.75
CA PRO A 43 16.96 -18.75 5.28
C PRO A 43 16.13 -18.60 4.01
N LEU A 44 15.26 -17.58 3.96
CA LEU A 44 14.52 -17.25 2.75
C LEU A 44 15.51 -16.91 1.63
N PRO A 45 15.25 -17.35 0.38
CA PRO A 45 16.06 -16.91 -0.74
C PRO A 45 15.94 -15.39 -0.89
N SER A 46 17.07 -14.73 -1.12
CA SER A 46 17.06 -13.31 -1.53
C SER A 46 16.84 -13.24 -3.05
N PRO A 47 16.16 -12.20 -3.54
CA PRO A 47 16.00 -12.04 -4.98
C PRO A 47 17.34 -11.86 -5.68
N PRO A 48 17.47 -12.28 -6.95
CA PRO A 48 18.68 -12.06 -7.75
C PRO A 48 19.07 -10.58 -7.85
N ASN A 49 18.08 -9.69 -7.93
CA ASN A 49 18.20 -8.24 -7.92
C ASN A 49 16.83 -7.60 -7.61
N ASP A 50 16.79 -6.29 -7.37
CA ASP A 50 15.56 -5.57 -6.97
C ASP A 50 14.48 -5.50 -8.06
N THR A 51 14.80 -5.89 -9.30
CA THR A 51 13.88 -5.91 -10.45
C THR A 51 13.45 -7.33 -10.85
N ALA A 52 13.96 -8.36 -10.16
CA ALA A 52 13.66 -9.75 -10.49
C ALA A 52 12.17 -10.02 -10.26
N THR A 53 11.45 -10.44 -11.30
CA THR A 53 10.00 -10.69 -11.26
C THR A 53 9.69 -12.02 -10.56
N PRO A 54 9.00 -12.00 -9.41
CA PRO A 54 8.65 -13.24 -8.71
C PRO A 54 7.63 -14.09 -9.47
N THR A 55 7.84 -15.40 -9.51
CA THR A 55 6.91 -16.37 -10.12
C THR A 55 6.20 -17.24 -9.09
N SER A 56 6.71 -17.29 -7.86
CA SER A 56 6.17 -18.09 -6.78
C SER A 56 6.43 -17.42 -5.44
N PHE A 57 5.52 -17.65 -4.48
CA PHE A 57 5.61 -17.12 -3.12
C PHE A 57 5.40 -18.23 -2.11
N ALA A 58 5.96 -18.09 -0.92
CA ALA A 58 5.75 -19.06 0.15
C ALA A 58 4.29 -19.03 0.65
N ASP A 59 3.75 -20.20 1.02
CA ASP A 59 2.42 -20.30 1.65
C ASP A 59 2.37 -19.62 3.02
N GLN A 60 3.50 -19.56 3.72
CA GLN A 60 3.58 -18.93 5.03
C GLN A 60 3.94 -17.45 4.91
N PRO A 61 3.22 -16.57 5.60
CA PRO A 61 3.56 -15.17 5.61
C PRO A 61 4.93 -14.95 6.26
N LEU A 62 5.66 -13.97 5.73
CA LEU A 62 6.84 -13.41 6.39
C LEU A 62 6.43 -12.30 7.35
N TRP A 63 5.38 -11.55 7.02
CA TRP A 63 4.85 -10.49 7.87
C TRP A 63 3.32 -10.36 7.75
N PRO A 64 2.58 -10.18 8.85
CA PRO A 64 2.99 -10.52 10.21
C PRO A 64 3.37 -12.00 10.27
N ASN A 65 4.41 -12.34 11.02
CA ASN A 65 4.84 -13.72 11.24
C ASN A 65 4.03 -14.43 12.34
N ALA A 66 2.86 -13.88 12.67
CA ALA A 66 1.93 -14.29 13.70
C ALA A 66 0.51 -14.09 13.15
N ASN A 67 -0.47 -14.82 13.68
CA ASN A 67 -1.87 -14.72 13.26
C ASN A 67 -2.53 -13.45 13.83
N ILE A 68 -2.11 -12.30 13.30
CA ILE A 68 -2.48 -10.97 13.77
C ILE A 68 -3.04 -10.17 12.59
N ALA A 69 -4.09 -9.39 12.84
CA ALA A 69 -4.62 -8.46 11.85
C ALA A 69 -3.61 -7.35 11.54
N GLY A 70 -3.18 -7.30 10.28
CA GLY A 70 -2.33 -6.26 9.72
C GLY A 70 -3.01 -5.53 8.56
N SER A 71 -2.38 -4.45 8.12
CA SER A 71 -2.69 -3.74 6.88
C SER A 71 -1.38 -3.16 6.33
N ILE A 72 -1.21 -3.18 5.02
CA ILE A 72 -0.02 -2.66 4.34
C ILE A 72 -0.44 -1.42 3.55
N THR A 73 0.37 -0.36 3.63
CA THR A 73 0.12 0.91 2.93
C THR A 73 1.19 1.23 1.90
N ALA A 74 2.41 0.70 2.05
CA ALA A 74 3.47 0.81 1.05
C ALA A 74 4.42 -0.39 1.10
N VAL A 75 4.98 -0.75 -0.05
CA VAL A 75 6.10 -1.70 -0.15
C VAL A 75 7.13 -1.22 -1.16
N ARG A 76 8.41 -1.41 -0.83
CA ARG A 76 9.53 -1.14 -1.74
C ARG A 76 10.73 -1.96 -1.33
N ASN A 77 11.32 -2.70 -2.27
CA ASN A 77 12.39 -3.67 -2.01
C ASN A 77 11.99 -4.62 -0.85
N HIS A 78 12.81 -4.73 0.19
CA HIS A 78 12.54 -5.49 1.41
C HIS A 78 11.89 -4.66 2.53
N TYR A 79 11.43 -3.44 2.27
CA TYR A 79 10.75 -2.62 3.27
C TYR A 79 9.25 -2.58 3.02
N LEU A 80 8.49 -2.53 4.12
CA LEU A 80 7.06 -2.22 4.08
C LEU A 80 6.67 -1.21 5.15
N CYS A 81 5.59 -0.48 4.88
CA CYS A 81 4.87 0.33 5.83
C CYS A 81 3.45 -0.20 5.98
N GLY A 82 2.90 -0.08 7.18
CA GLY A 82 1.57 -0.60 7.45
C GLY A 82 1.07 -0.25 8.84
N SER A 83 0.07 -0.99 9.29
CA SER A 83 -0.37 -1.02 10.69
C SER A 83 -0.63 -2.44 11.12
N VAL A 84 -0.24 -2.78 12.35
CA VAL A 84 -0.41 -4.11 12.93
C VAL A 84 -0.77 -3.98 14.40
N HIS A 85 -1.53 -4.94 14.91
CA HIS A 85 -1.77 -5.04 16.34
C HIS A 85 -0.51 -5.52 17.07
N VAL A 86 -0.09 -4.76 18.08
CA VAL A 86 1.07 -5.07 18.92
C VAL A 86 0.62 -5.20 20.37
N LYS A 87 0.66 -6.43 20.88
CA LYS A 87 0.13 -6.78 22.21
C LYS A 87 0.79 -6.01 23.36
N GLU A 88 2.11 -5.81 23.30
CA GLU A 88 2.87 -5.04 24.30
C GLU A 88 2.58 -3.52 24.27
N LEU A 89 1.86 -3.03 23.26
CA LEU A 89 1.48 -1.63 23.12
C LEU A 89 0.05 -1.36 23.59
N LYS A 90 -0.72 -2.37 24.01
CA LYS A 90 -2.15 -2.21 24.36
C LYS A 90 -2.43 -1.16 25.45
N ASP A 91 -1.48 -0.95 26.37
CA ASP A 91 -1.62 0.00 27.49
C ASP A 91 -1.24 1.44 27.08
N ILE A 92 -0.62 1.61 25.91
CA ILE A 92 -0.22 2.91 25.34
C ILE A 92 -1.19 3.28 24.22
N ILE A 93 -1.48 2.31 23.35
CA ILE A 93 -2.27 2.44 22.13
C ILE A 93 -3.58 1.69 22.28
N ARG A 94 -4.69 2.42 22.15
CA ARG A 94 -6.03 1.82 22.22
C ARG A 94 -6.18 0.74 21.16
N GLY A 95 -6.51 -0.47 21.61
CA GLY A 95 -6.69 -1.61 20.70
C GLY A 95 -5.40 -2.11 20.05
N GLY A 96 -4.22 -1.63 20.46
CA GLY A 96 -2.90 -2.13 20.07
C GLY A 96 -2.48 -1.92 18.60
N HIS A 97 -3.33 -1.37 17.73
CA HIS A 97 -2.99 -1.12 16.33
C HIS A 97 -2.08 0.10 16.19
N CYS A 98 -0.88 -0.11 15.64
CA CYS A 98 0.13 0.92 15.52
C CYS A 98 0.65 1.01 14.08
N PRO A 99 0.87 2.21 13.52
CA PRO A 99 1.64 2.37 12.30
C PRO A 99 3.05 1.80 12.47
N VAL A 100 3.57 1.14 11.45
CA VAL A 100 4.88 0.47 11.49
C VAL A 100 5.70 0.67 10.21
N VAL A 101 7.01 0.59 10.36
CA VAL A 101 7.99 0.37 9.29
C VAL A 101 8.70 -0.96 9.57
N VAL A 102 8.92 -1.78 8.54
CA VAL A 102 9.46 -3.13 8.69
C VAL A 102 10.58 -3.36 7.70
N ASP A 103 11.71 -3.93 8.16
CA ASP A 103 12.73 -4.53 7.30
C ASP A 103 12.50 -6.04 7.24
N LEU A 104 12.07 -6.55 6.08
CA LEU A 104 11.70 -7.94 5.87
C LEU A 104 12.91 -8.91 5.90
N ARG A 105 14.15 -8.41 5.89
CA ARG A 105 15.35 -9.26 6.02
C ARG A 105 15.60 -9.68 7.46
N GLY A 106 15.09 -8.92 8.42
CA GLY A 106 15.29 -9.15 9.85
C GLY A 106 13.97 -9.21 10.61
N PRO A 107 13.99 -9.49 11.92
CA PRO A 107 12.78 -9.44 12.76
C PRO A 107 12.33 -8.00 13.05
N THR A 108 12.91 -7.00 12.39
CA THR A 108 12.81 -5.61 12.81
C THR A 108 11.51 -4.98 12.35
N THR A 109 10.60 -4.76 13.29
CA THR A 109 9.42 -3.91 13.13
C THR A 109 9.55 -2.70 14.04
N TRP A 110 9.57 -1.50 13.45
CA TRP A 110 9.55 -0.23 14.17
C TRP A 110 8.12 0.28 14.24
N ALA A 111 7.54 0.28 15.44
CA ALA A 111 6.25 0.90 15.74
C ALA A 111 6.41 2.41 15.93
N VAL A 112 5.51 3.19 15.31
CA VAL A 112 5.50 4.66 15.37
C VAL A 112 4.48 5.11 16.41
N LEU A 113 4.97 5.75 17.48
CA LEU A 113 4.19 6.05 18.68
C LEU A 113 4.17 7.55 18.96
N PRO A 114 3.03 8.12 19.40
CA PRO A 114 3.02 9.46 19.95
C PRO A 114 3.84 9.49 21.24
N ASP A 115 4.62 10.55 21.44
CA ASP A 115 5.45 10.73 22.63
C ASP A 115 4.69 11.38 23.82
N GLY A 116 3.42 11.72 23.61
CA GLY A 116 2.57 12.41 24.58
C GLY A 116 2.82 13.93 24.69
N GLN A 117 3.80 14.48 23.97
CA GLN A 117 4.10 15.91 23.87
C GLN A 117 3.73 16.50 22.50
N GLY A 118 3.06 15.72 21.65
CA GLY A 118 2.66 16.11 20.30
C GLY A 118 3.73 15.83 19.24
N SER A 119 4.75 15.03 19.57
CA SER A 119 5.72 14.50 18.61
C SER A 119 5.62 12.98 18.49
N TRP A 120 6.52 12.38 17.73
CA TRP A 120 6.54 10.96 17.40
C TRP A 120 7.87 10.32 17.76
N THR A 121 7.82 9.06 18.17
CA THR A 121 8.98 8.22 18.46
C THR A 121 8.81 6.87 17.77
N THR A 122 9.91 6.15 17.57
CA THR A 122 9.88 4.77 17.09
C THR A 122 10.34 3.82 18.17
N ARG A 123 9.75 2.62 18.19
CA ARG A 123 10.14 1.54 19.09
C ARG A 123 10.21 0.23 18.34
N VAL A 124 11.29 -0.53 18.52
CA VAL A 124 11.35 -1.90 18.02
C VAL A 124 10.36 -2.75 18.80
N VAL A 125 9.49 -3.48 18.10
CA VAL A 125 8.45 -4.32 18.70
C VAL A 125 8.58 -5.75 18.21
N THR A 126 8.13 -6.69 19.03
CA THR A 126 7.98 -8.10 18.62
C THR A 126 6.50 -8.40 18.38
N LEU A 127 6.21 -9.09 17.28
CA LEU A 127 4.85 -9.51 16.96
C LEU A 127 4.60 -10.88 17.60
N GLU A 128 3.65 -10.95 18.53
CA GLU A 128 3.23 -12.17 19.22
C GLU A 128 1.78 -12.49 18.88
N ASP A 129 1.47 -13.79 18.70
CA ASP A 129 0.10 -14.26 18.49
C ASP A 129 -0.84 -13.70 19.55
N THR A 130 -1.90 -13.05 19.08
CA THR A 130 -2.97 -12.54 19.93
C THR A 130 -4.04 -13.61 20.11
N SER A 131 -4.01 -14.32 21.25
CA SER A 131 -5.22 -14.93 21.77
C SER A 131 -6.20 -13.81 22.14
N GLN A 132 -7.42 -13.81 21.57
CA GLN A 132 -8.47 -12.80 21.75
C GLN A 132 -8.53 -12.24 23.19
N THR A 133 -7.90 -11.10 23.42
CA THR A 133 -8.12 -10.30 24.62
C THR A 133 -8.97 -9.11 24.22
N THR A 134 -10.18 -9.05 24.75
CA THR A 134 -11.02 -7.85 24.75
C THR A 134 -10.26 -6.69 25.40
N PRO A 135 -10.36 -5.45 24.88
CA PRO A 135 -9.66 -4.31 25.47
C PRO A 135 -10.27 -3.93 26.82
N ASP A 136 -9.44 -3.79 27.84
CA ASP A 136 -9.67 -2.81 28.91
C ASP A 136 -9.19 -1.45 28.37
N GLU A 137 -10.01 -0.39 28.41
CA GLU A 137 -9.54 0.98 28.15
C GLU A 137 -8.86 1.52 29.43
N PRO A 138 -7.60 1.96 29.36
CA PRO A 138 -7.24 3.23 28.71
C PRO A 138 -6.02 3.14 27.76
N GLY A 139 -6.05 3.92 26.67
CA GLY A 139 -4.94 4.10 25.73
C GLY A 139 -5.25 5.18 24.68
N THR A 140 -4.20 5.74 24.06
CA THR A 140 -4.31 6.73 22.98
C THR A 140 -4.62 6.03 21.67
N ALA A 141 -5.68 6.41 20.96
CA ALA A 141 -5.90 5.88 19.61
C ALA A 141 -4.85 6.47 18.66
N VAL A 142 -4.32 5.66 17.74
CA VAL A 142 -3.43 6.12 16.68
C VAL A 142 -3.98 5.61 15.36
N ILE A 143 -4.07 6.52 14.39
CA ILE A 143 -4.53 6.24 13.05
C ILE A 143 -3.34 6.33 12.08
N LYS A 144 -3.22 5.33 11.21
CA LYS A 144 -2.32 5.37 10.04
C LYS A 144 -3.00 6.07 8.87
N GLY A 145 -2.21 6.70 8.00
CA GLY A 145 -2.62 7.17 6.68
C GLY A 145 -1.82 6.50 5.58
N PRO A 146 -1.77 7.09 4.37
CA PRO A 146 -0.90 6.61 3.30
C PRO A 146 0.57 6.71 3.72
N ALA A 147 1.40 5.88 3.10
CA ALA A 147 2.84 5.90 3.29
C ALA A 147 3.57 5.81 1.95
N LEU A 148 4.84 6.23 1.93
CA LEU A 148 5.76 6.08 0.82
C LEU A 148 7.12 5.60 1.34
N ILE A 149 7.90 4.97 0.47
CA ILE A 149 9.25 4.50 0.77
C ILE A 149 10.18 4.95 -0.36
N ASP A 150 11.32 5.54 -0.02
CA ASP A 150 12.43 5.79 -0.95
C ASP A 150 13.62 4.84 -0.64
N ASP A 151 14.83 5.14 -1.12
CA ASP A 151 16.00 4.27 -0.92
C ASP A 151 16.50 4.23 0.53
N THR A 152 16.15 5.26 1.30
CA THR A 152 16.78 5.57 2.59
C THR A 152 15.77 5.88 3.69
N HIS A 153 14.54 6.28 3.36
CA HIS A 153 13.51 6.69 4.30
C HIS A 153 12.12 6.16 3.94
N ALA A 154 11.31 5.97 4.98
CA ALA A 154 9.86 5.84 4.89
C ALA A 154 9.19 7.16 5.30
N TYR A 155 8.07 7.48 4.67
CA TYR A 155 7.26 8.67 4.94
C TYR A 155 5.84 8.22 5.29
N LEU A 156 5.36 8.55 6.49
CA LEU A 156 4.07 8.08 6.98
C LEU A 156 3.20 9.26 7.37
N VAL A 157 1.96 9.26 6.89
CA VAL A 157 0.90 10.09 7.46
C VAL A 157 0.37 9.39 8.71
N VAL A 158 0.35 10.09 9.83
CA VAL A 158 -0.09 9.56 11.12
C VAL A 158 -0.93 10.58 11.87
N SER A 159 -1.78 10.11 12.77
CA SER A 159 -2.70 10.97 13.50
C SER A 159 -3.14 10.38 14.84
N VAL A 160 -3.48 11.25 15.78
CA VAL A 160 -4.09 10.91 17.08
C VAL A 160 -5.52 11.47 17.10
N PRO A 161 -6.56 10.67 16.81
CA PRO A 161 -7.93 11.18 16.74
C PRO A 161 -8.45 11.65 18.09
N SER A 162 -9.18 12.76 18.06
CA SER A 162 -9.99 13.27 19.16
C SER A 162 -11.46 13.13 18.77
N PRO A 163 -12.23 12.21 19.40
CA PRO A 163 -13.63 12.02 19.06
C PRO A 163 -14.43 13.30 19.30
N SER A 164 -15.42 13.60 18.46
CA SER A 164 -16.31 14.72 18.72
C SER A 164 -17.06 14.48 20.04
N GLY A 165 -17.14 15.50 20.90
CA GLY A 165 -17.92 15.43 22.14
C GLY A 165 -19.45 15.36 21.93
N ASP A 166 -19.90 15.40 20.68
CA ASP A 166 -21.29 15.28 20.27
C ASP A 166 -21.61 13.82 19.94
N SER A 167 -22.45 13.17 20.75
CA SER A 167 -22.79 11.75 20.61
C SER A 167 -23.57 11.43 19.33
N ASP A 168 -24.20 12.43 18.73
CA ASP A 168 -25.03 12.25 17.53
C ASP A 168 -24.20 12.39 16.25
N LYS A 169 -23.02 13.02 16.33
CA LYS A 169 -22.07 13.11 15.21
C LYS A 169 -21.04 12.00 15.30
N LYS A 170 -20.96 11.23 14.22
CA LYS A 170 -19.99 10.14 14.05
C LYS A 170 -18.68 10.62 13.42
N SER A 171 -18.27 11.84 13.74
CA SER A 171 -17.07 12.46 13.22
C SER A 171 -15.99 12.57 14.30
N PHE A 172 -14.74 12.69 13.87
CA PHE A 172 -13.64 13.00 14.78
C PHE A 172 -12.74 14.06 14.15
N THR A 173 -12.14 14.87 15.01
CA THR A 173 -11.13 15.85 14.59
C THR A 173 -9.77 15.29 14.96
N CYS A 174 -8.77 15.49 14.11
CA CYS A 174 -7.46 14.93 14.37
C CYS A 174 -6.35 15.82 13.81
N PRO A 175 -5.25 16.03 14.56
CA PRO A 175 -4.04 16.55 13.98
C PRO A 175 -3.47 15.53 13.00
N VAL A 176 -3.00 16.00 11.85
CA VAL A 176 -2.34 15.16 10.85
C VAL A 176 -0.88 15.55 10.81
N ASP A 177 -0.02 14.55 11.03
CA ASP A 177 1.43 14.68 10.99
C ASP A 177 1.99 13.84 9.84
N LEU A 178 3.03 14.38 9.19
CA LEU A 178 3.89 13.64 8.28
C LEU A 178 5.21 13.35 8.98
N VAL A 179 5.61 12.07 9.01
CA VAL A 179 6.81 11.61 9.71
C VAL A 179 7.75 10.94 8.72
N LYS A 180 9.03 11.32 8.75
CA LYS A 180 10.11 10.74 7.96
C LYS A 180 11.01 9.88 8.85
N ILE A 181 11.19 8.63 8.47
CA ILE A 181 11.85 7.59 9.26
C ILE A 181 13.00 6.99 8.44
N ALA A 182 14.22 7.00 8.96
CA ALA A 182 15.36 6.36 8.32
C ALA A 182 15.20 4.84 8.31
N LEU A 183 15.38 4.21 7.15
CA LEU A 183 15.27 2.76 6.97
C LEU A 183 16.45 2.00 7.57
N ALA A 184 17.58 2.66 7.82
CA ALA A 184 18.79 2.02 8.34
C ALA A 184 18.64 1.57 9.80
N ASP A 185 17.91 2.34 10.61
CA ASP A 185 17.80 2.10 12.05
C ASP A 185 16.42 2.45 12.66
N GLY A 186 15.48 2.95 11.85
CA GLY A 186 14.15 3.34 12.27
C GLY A 186 14.08 4.69 12.97
N THR A 187 15.13 5.53 12.92
CA THR A 187 15.12 6.84 13.58
C THR A 187 14.21 7.84 12.84
N ILE A 188 13.45 8.66 13.59
CA ILE A 188 12.71 9.78 13.00
C ILE A 188 13.68 10.90 12.69
N THR A 189 13.84 11.23 11.41
CA THR A 189 14.76 12.27 10.94
C THR A 189 14.07 13.62 10.73
N ALA A 190 12.76 13.62 10.50
CA ALA A 190 11.94 14.82 10.41
C ALA A 190 10.46 14.49 10.72
N SER A 191 9.73 15.47 11.25
CA SER A 191 8.28 15.40 11.41
C SER A 191 7.68 16.80 11.23
N THR A 192 6.51 16.89 10.62
CA THR A 192 5.81 18.17 10.40
C THR A 192 4.32 17.99 10.54
N ARG A 193 3.70 18.90 11.31
CA ARG A 193 2.25 19.05 11.44
C ARG A 193 1.71 19.67 10.15
N VAL A 194 0.84 18.93 9.45
CA VAL A 194 0.23 19.37 8.19
C VAL A 194 -1.22 19.84 8.35
N SER A 195 -1.85 19.47 9.47
CA SER A 195 -3.17 20.00 9.87
C SER A 195 -3.34 19.85 11.37
N ASP A 196 -3.85 20.87 12.06
CA ASP A 196 -4.12 20.79 13.51
C ASP A 196 -5.47 20.17 13.85
N SER A 197 -6.42 20.22 12.91
CA SER A 197 -7.82 19.86 13.16
C SER A 197 -8.50 19.34 11.89
N TYR A 198 -7.90 18.34 11.23
CA TYR A 198 -8.52 17.66 10.10
C TYR A 198 -9.75 16.90 10.56
N VAL A 199 -10.86 17.07 9.87
CA VAL A 199 -12.14 16.46 10.24
C VAL A 199 -12.43 15.25 9.39
N VAL A 200 -12.74 14.14 10.05
CA VAL A 200 -13.17 12.90 9.42
C VAL A 200 -14.63 12.68 9.77
N ASP A 201 -15.52 12.84 8.78
CA ASP A 201 -16.97 12.77 8.96
C ASP A 201 -17.55 11.34 8.92
N MET A 202 -16.70 10.32 8.72
CA MET A 202 -17.14 8.95 8.48
C MET A 202 -16.64 7.97 9.57
N PRO A 203 -17.53 7.36 10.38
CA PRO A 203 -17.17 6.44 11.48
C PRO A 203 -16.59 5.10 11.02
N THR A 204 -16.78 4.73 9.76
CA THR A 204 -16.33 3.46 9.20
C THR A 204 -14.86 3.50 8.79
N GLU A 205 -14.30 4.69 8.65
CA GLU A 205 -12.90 4.86 8.28
C GLU A 205 -12.04 4.75 9.54
N SER A 206 -11.56 3.53 9.79
CA SER A 206 -10.59 3.27 10.85
C SER A 206 -9.19 3.80 10.51
N ASP A 207 -9.00 4.35 9.31
CA ASP A 207 -7.74 4.94 8.88
C ASP A 207 -7.87 6.11 7.88
N LEU A 208 -6.78 6.87 7.70
CA LEU A 208 -6.72 8.02 6.78
C LEU A 208 -6.35 7.61 5.34
N SER A 209 -6.05 6.33 5.07
CA SER A 209 -5.54 5.89 3.76
C SER A 209 -6.55 6.04 2.62
N ARG A 210 -7.85 6.10 2.96
CA ARG A 210 -8.95 6.34 2.02
C ARG A 210 -9.33 7.81 1.89
N LEU A 211 -8.74 8.71 2.68
CA LEU A 211 -9.09 10.14 2.71
C LEU A 211 -7.96 11.04 2.21
N VAL A 212 -6.72 10.53 2.27
CA VAL A 212 -5.48 11.25 1.95
C VAL A 212 -4.72 10.51 0.86
N SER A 213 -4.27 11.23 -0.17
CA SER A 213 -3.24 10.76 -1.10
C SER A 213 -1.87 11.32 -0.71
N LEU A 214 -0.84 10.50 -0.93
CA LEU A 214 0.55 10.88 -0.74
C LEU A 214 1.35 10.34 -1.92
N SER A 215 2.13 11.18 -2.58
CA SER A 215 2.99 10.81 -3.72
C SER A 215 4.30 11.60 -3.71
N PHE A 216 5.29 11.10 -4.45
CA PHE A 216 6.51 11.85 -4.75
C PHE A 216 6.32 12.68 -6.02
N THR A 217 7.05 13.79 -6.12
CA THR A 217 7.37 14.37 -7.43
C THR A 217 8.22 13.41 -8.25
N ALA A 218 8.26 13.56 -9.57
CA ALA A 218 9.00 12.66 -10.46
C ALA A 218 10.49 12.52 -10.12
N ASP A 219 11.11 13.59 -9.63
CA ASP A 219 12.50 13.65 -9.16
C ASP A 219 12.67 13.27 -7.67
N ARG A 220 11.56 12.96 -6.98
CA ARG A 220 11.46 12.66 -5.55
C ARG A 220 11.99 13.74 -4.61
N SER A 221 12.19 14.96 -5.11
CA SER A 221 12.65 16.08 -4.28
C SER A 221 11.56 16.63 -3.35
N ALA A 222 10.30 16.34 -3.64
CA ALA A 222 9.16 16.75 -2.85
C ALA A 222 8.09 15.65 -2.71
N LEU A 223 7.25 15.83 -1.70
CA LEU A 223 6.06 15.05 -1.39
C LEU A 223 4.82 15.88 -1.70
N LEU A 224 3.83 15.27 -2.33
CA LEU A 224 2.53 15.88 -2.62
C LEU A 224 1.48 15.21 -1.74
N LEU A 225 0.77 16.00 -0.94
CA LEU A 225 -0.27 15.52 -0.03
C LEU A 225 -1.59 16.19 -0.39
N ALA A 226 -2.59 15.41 -0.78
CA ALA A 226 -3.95 15.89 -1.01
C ALA A 226 -4.94 15.16 -0.10
N ALA A 227 -5.90 15.86 0.48
CA ALA A 227 -6.94 15.28 1.31
C ALA A 227 -8.29 15.92 1.03
N ASP A 228 -9.35 15.10 1.10
CA ASP A 228 -10.72 15.58 0.91
C ASP A 228 -11.13 16.56 2.01
N GLY A 229 -12.04 17.46 1.68
CA GLY A 229 -12.69 18.39 2.61
C GLY A 229 -14.18 18.45 2.31
N THR A 230 -14.98 17.88 3.21
CA THR A 230 -16.41 17.58 2.97
C THR A 230 -17.38 18.65 3.45
N SER A 231 -16.96 19.62 4.28
CA SER A 231 -17.89 20.54 4.93
C SER A 231 -17.78 21.98 4.45
N LEU A 232 -18.78 22.42 3.68
CA LEU A 232 -19.04 23.84 3.39
C LEU A 232 -19.47 24.62 4.65
N ASP A 233 -20.04 23.94 5.65
CA ASP A 233 -20.63 24.57 6.84
C ASP A 233 -19.65 24.75 8.01
N ILE A 234 -18.60 23.92 8.11
CA ILE A 234 -17.70 23.86 9.29
C ILE A 234 -16.32 24.47 8.99
N GLY A 235 -16.03 24.86 7.73
CA GLY A 235 -14.75 25.48 7.37
C GLY A 235 -13.57 24.51 7.38
N THR A 236 -13.83 23.20 7.30
CA THR A 236 -12.81 22.16 7.38
C THR A 236 -12.21 21.95 6.01
N GLY A 237 -11.29 22.84 5.63
CA GLY A 237 -10.58 22.76 4.37
C GLY A 237 -9.84 21.43 4.26
N GLY A 238 -10.04 20.72 3.15
CA GLY A 238 -9.14 19.65 2.72
C GLY A 238 -7.68 20.14 2.63
N LEU A 239 -6.75 19.21 2.46
CA LEU A 239 -5.32 19.50 2.44
C LEU A 239 -4.81 19.45 1.00
N GLY A 240 -3.92 20.37 0.64
CA GLY A 240 -3.24 20.38 -0.66
C GLY A 240 -1.85 20.96 -0.50
N LEU A 241 -0.87 20.12 -0.16
CA LEU A 241 0.47 20.57 0.20
C LEU A 241 1.52 19.97 -0.72
N ARG A 242 2.57 20.77 -0.97
CA ARG A 242 3.87 20.30 -1.45
C ARG A 242 4.88 20.49 -0.34
N LEU A 243 5.56 19.41 0.06
CA LEU A 243 6.59 19.44 1.11
C LEU A 243 7.93 19.01 0.55
N ASN A 244 9.02 19.61 1.03
CA ASN A 244 10.37 19.18 0.70
C ASN A 244 10.63 17.78 1.26
N ALA A 245 11.07 16.83 0.44
CA ALA A 245 11.33 15.47 0.90
C ALA A 245 12.53 15.39 1.87
N ALA A 246 13.45 16.36 1.84
CA ALA A 246 14.65 16.39 2.68
C ALA A 246 14.30 16.63 4.17
N ASP A 247 13.51 17.65 4.46
CA ASP A 247 13.24 18.15 5.82
C ASP A 247 11.74 18.28 6.18
N LEU A 248 10.84 17.92 5.25
CA LEU A 248 9.39 18.05 5.35
C LEU A 248 8.88 19.50 5.46
N SER A 249 9.70 20.51 5.15
CA SER A 249 9.23 21.90 5.11
C SER A 249 8.18 22.12 4.01
N VAL A 250 7.11 22.86 4.33
CA VAL A 250 6.06 23.20 3.37
C VAL A 250 6.62 24.17 2.33
N GLN A 251 6.61 23.77 1.06
CA GLN A 251 7.03 24.58 -0.08
C GLN A 251 5.85 25.32 -0.72
N PHE A 252 4.67 24.69 -0.70
CA PHE A 252 3.43 25.26 -1.23
C PHE A 252 2.23 24.70 -0.47
N ASP A 253 1.24 25.57 -0.25
CA ASP A 253 -0.05 25.23 0.36
C ASP A 253 -1.17 25.79 -0.53
N ALA A 254 -1.95 24.90 -1.13
CA ALA A 254 -3.05 25.21 -2.03
C ALA A 254 -4.14 26.05 -1.35
N ASN A 255 -4.32 25.92 -0.03
CA ASN A 255 -5.30 26.70 0.71
C ASN A 255 -4.96 28.20 0.72
N THR A 256 -3.71 28.59 0.46
CA THR A 256 -3.32 30.00 0.33
C THR A 256 -3.88 30.66 -0.93
N LEU A 257 -4.31 29.88 -1.92
CA LEU A 257 -4.95 30.36 -3.15
C LEU A 257 -6.47 30.50 -3.00
N LEU A 258 -7.04 29.97 -1.93
CA LEU A 258 -8.48 29.86 -1.72
C LEU A 258 -8.92 30.91 -0.70
N ALA A 259 -9.77 31.84 -1.13
CA ALA A 259 -10.20 32.96 -0.28
C ALA A 259 -11.36 32.62 0.67
N GLU A 260 -12.04 31.49 0.47
CA GLU A 260 -13.30 31.12 1.15
C GLU A 260 -13.34 29.60 1.46
N THR A 261 -14.42 29.11 2.07
CA THR A 261 -14.63 27.67 2.30
C THR A 261 -15.01 26.99 0.99
N HIS A 262 -14.23 26.00 0.58
CA HIS A 262 -14.48 25.26 -0.66
C HIS A 262 -14.66 23.77 -0.36
N HIS A 263 -15.39 23.08 -1.23
CA HIS A 263 -15.43 21.63 -1.24
C HIS A 263 -14.15 21.11 -1.92
N HIS A 264 -13.37 20.29 -1.22
CA HIS A 264 -12.08 19.78 -1.70
C HIS A 264 -12.19 18.29 -2.01
N VAL A 265 -11.72 17.89 -3.18
CA VAL A 265 -11.62 16.48 -3.57
C VAL A 265 -10.19 16.19 -4.01
N ARG A 266 -9.57 15.18 -3.39
CA ARG A 266 -8.23 14.74 -3.82
C ARG A 266 -8.29 14.17 -5.24
N CYS A 267 -7.26 14.45 -6.02
CA CYS A 267 -7.15 13.99 -7.41
C CYS A 267 -5.73 13.48 -7.68
N GLY A 268 -5.28 12.51 -6.88
CA GLY A 268 -3.91 11.98 -6.94
C GLY A 268 -2.89 13.03 -6.50
N GLU A 269 -2.11 13.53 -7.45
CA GLU A 269 -1.08 14.59 -7.28
C GLU A 269 -1.64 16.02 -7.36
N ALA A 270 -2.96 16.15 -7.44
CA ALA A 270 -3.67 17.43 -7.52
C ALA A 270 -4.83 17.49 -6.51
N LEU A 271 -5.37 18.69 -6.35
CA LEU A 271 -6.57 18.98 -5.57
C LEU A 271 -7.60 19.63 -6.47
N THR A 272 -8.83 19.11 -6.53
CA THR A 272 -9.95 19.81 -7.14
C THR A 272 -10.77 20.52 -6.08
N VAL A 273 -11.25 21.71 -6.45
CA VAL A 273 -11.85 22.67 -5.54
C VAL A 273 -13.10 23.23 -6.22
N MET A 274 -14.24 23.16 -5.56
CA MET A 274 -15.45 23.83 -6.00
C MET A 274 -15.49 25.23 -5.41
N LYS A 275 -15.38 26.25 -6.26
CA LYS A 275 -15.36 27.66 -5.89
C LYS A 275 -16.74 28.28 -6.06
N GLN A 276 -17.31 28.69 -4.93
CA GLN A 276 -18.52 29.49 -4.95
C GLN A 276 -18.18 30.88 -5.51
N VAL A 277 -18.89 31.28 -6.57
CA VAL A 277 -18.73 32.62 -7.15
C VAL A 277 -19.91 33.48 -6.68
N PRO A 278 -19.68 34.54 -5.88
CA PRO A 278 -20.74 35.44 -5.45
C PRO A 278 -21.50 36.01 -6.66
N ASP A 279 -22.83 35.99 -6.58
CA ASP A 279 -23.75 36.49 -7.62
C ASP A 279 -23.70 35.74 -8.98
N ALA A 280 -23.00 34.61 -9.08
CA ALA A 280 -23.07 33.72 -10.24
C ALA A 280 -24.16 32.66 -10.07
N ASP A 281 -24.74 32.23 -11.19
CA ASP A 281 -25.70 31.11 -11.23
C ASP A 281 -25.02 29.73 -11.09
N GLU A 282 -23.69 29.66 -11.13
CA GLU A 282 -22.89 28.42 -11.07
C GLU A 282 -21.59 28.61 -10.28
N ASP A 283 -21.23 27.58 -9.53
CA ASP A 283 -19.90 27.44 -8.93
C ASP A 283 -18.86 27.08 -10.00
N GLU A 284 -17.63 27.56 -9.84
CA GLU A 284 -16.50 27.23 -10.70
C GLU A 284 -15.69 26.07 -10.11
N ASP A 285 -15.56 24.98 -10.87
CA ASP A 285 -14.65 23.89 -10.51
C ASP A 285 -13.23 24.25 -10.96
N VAL A 286 -12.26 24.15 -10.06
CA VAL A 286 -10.84 24.45 -10.31
C VAL A 286 -9.99 23.26 -9.91
N ILE A 287 -8.99 22.93 -10.71
CA ILE A 287 -7.92 22.00 -10.33
C ILE A 287 -6.66 22.79 -9.96
N ILE A 288 -5.99 22.36 -8.89
CA ILE A 288 -4.70 22.87 -8.41
C ILE A 288 -3.68 21.73 -8.48
N TYR A 289 -2.66 21.88 -9.33
CA TYR A 289 -1.60 20.90 -9.47
C TYR A 289 -0.55 21.12 -8.38
N LEU A 290 -0.49 20.24 -7.36
CA LEU A 290 0.37 20.44 -6.19
C LEU A 290 1.86 20.46 -6.56
N GLY A 291 2.23 19.74 -7.61
CA GLY A 291 3.60 19.73 -8.14
C GLY A 291 4.07 21.10 -8.61
N THR A 292 3.22 21.95 -9.17
CA THR A 292 3.65 23.23 -9.76
C THR A 292 3.02 24.45 -9.11
N GLY A 293 1.95 24.27 -8.35
CA GLY A 293 1.08 25.34 -7.86
C GLY A 293 0.20 25.96 -8.96
N ALA A 294 0.23 25.42 -10.19
CA ALA A 294 -0.59 25.91 -11.28
C ALA A 294 -2.08 25.59 -11.06
N THR A 295 -2.95 26.45 -11.56
CA THR A 295 -4.41 26.32 -11.44
C THR A 295 -5.09 26.37 -12.80
N GLU A 296 -6.15 25.60 -12.97
CA GLU A 296 -6.95 25.59 -14.20
C GLU A 296 -8.44 25.44 -13.89
N THR A 297 -9.28 26.24 -14.55
CA THR A 297 -10.73 26.13 -14.45
C THR A 297 -11.23 24.96 -15.30
N MET A 298 -12.09 24.14 -14.70
CA MET A 298 -12.62 22.92 -15.30
C MET A 298 -13.94 23.20 -16.03
N THR A 299 -13.84 23.73 -17.25
CA THR A 299 -15.02 24.07 -18.07
C THR A 299 -15.43 22.89 -18.95
N ASN A 300 -16.58 22.27 -18.67
CA ASN A 300 -17.12 21.12 -19.40
C ASN A 300 -16.25 19.86 -19.34
N TRP A 301 -15.41 19.72 -18.30
CA TRP A 301 -14.74 18.46 -17.98
C TRP A 301 -14.59 18.28 -16.46
N SER A 302 -14.27 17.05 -16.03
CA SER A 302 -14.08 16.65 -14.63
C SER A 302 -12.84 15.77 -14.50
N ALA A 303 -11.89 16.19 -13.66
CA ALA A 303 -10.67 15.46 -13.38
C ALA A 303 -10.98 14.18 -12.58
N ALA A 304 -10.31 13.08 -12.96
CA ALA A 304 -10.38 11.82 -12.23
C ALA A 304 -9.09 11.53 -11.47
N LEU A 305 -7.93 11.73 -12.12
CA LEU A 305 -6.63 11.46 -11.51
C LEU A 305 -5.53 12.33 -12.14
N VAL A 306 -4.63 12.87 -11.32
CA VAL A 306 -3.32 13.34 -11.77
C VAL A 306 -2.24 12.39 -11.24
N ARG A 307 -1.39 11.89 -12.14
CA ARG A 307 -0.26 11.02 -11.81
C ARG A 307 0.91 11.30 -12.73
N GLY A 308 2.04 11.72 -12.17
CA GLY A 308 3.18 12.24 -12.93
C GLY A 308 2.75 13.36 -13.88
N ASP A 309 3.18 13.26 -15.14
CA ASP A 309 2.90 14.28 -16.16
C ASP A 309 1.52 14.15 -16.81
N TRP A 310 0.61 13.30 -16.30
CA TRP A 310 -0.68 13.03 -16.94
C TRP A 310 -1.86 13.41 -16.05
N LEU A 311 -2.79 14.17 -16.63
CA LEU A 311 -4.14 14.38 -16.12
C LEU A 311 -5.12 13.47 -16.86
N TYR A 312 -5.82 12.63 -16.13
CA TYR A 312 -6.93 11.80 -16.61
C TYR A 312 -8.25 12.47 -16.24
N TYR A 313 -9.13 12.66 -17.21
CA TYR A 313 -10.38 13.38 -17.03
C TYR A 313 -11.48 12.88 -17.95
N ASN A 314 -12.73 13.22 -17.62
CA ASN A 314 -13.89 12.98 -18.47
C ASN A 314 -14.48 14.31 -18.91
N ASP A 315 -14.93 14.41 -20.16
CA ASP A 315 -15.80 15.50 -20.59
C ASP A 315 -17.12 15.42 -19.82
N ILE A 316 -17.71 16.57 -19.49
CA ILE A 316 -19.00 16.65 -18.81
C ILE A 316 -20.01 17.45 -19.62
N ILE A 317 -21.23 16.95 -19.64
CA ILE A 317 -22.41 17.67 -20.13
C ILE A 317 -23.27 18.04 -18.93
N ARG A 318 -23.45 19.35 -18.71
CA ARG A 318 -24.35 19.87 -17.69
C ARG A 318 -25.75 19.99 -18.27
N GLN A 319 -26.65 19.08 -17.89
CA GLN A 319 -28.05 19.15 -18.25
C GLN A 319 -28.86 19.88 -17.16
N ARG A 320 -29.69 20.85 -17.57
CA ARG A 320 -30.59 21.61 -16.68
C ARG A 320 -32.05 21.34 -17.02
N PRO A 321 -32.63 20.18 -16.66
CA PRO A 321 -34.04 19.91 -16.93
C PRO A 321 -35.00 20.78 -16.11
N LYS A 322 -34.54 21.39 -15.01
CA LYS A 322 -35.28 22.39 -14.21
C LYS A 322 -34.32 23.45 -13.65
N LYS A 323 -34.79 24.67 -13.38
CA LYS A 323 -34.00 25.82 -12.87
C LYS A 323 -33.13 25.57 -11.62
N ARG A 324 -33.29 24.45 -10.91
CA ARG A 324 -32.57 24.12 -9.66
C ARG A 324 -31.96 22.71 -9.64
N VAL A 325 -32.02 21.97 -10.75
CA VAL A 325 -31.44 20.63 -10.83
C VAL A 325 -30.47 20.61 -11.99
N VAL A 326 -29.18 20.46 -11.66
CA VAL A 326 -28.11 20.23 -12.62
C VAL A 326 -27.77 18.75 -12.59
N PHE A 327 -27.89 18.07 -13.73
CA PHE A 327 -27.34 16.74 -13.92
C PHE A 327 -26.01 16.89 -14.65
N ILE A 328 -24.96 16.26 -14.14
CA ILE A 328 -23.65 16.24 -14.77
C ILE A 328 -23.47 14.83 -15.32
N GLU A 329 -23.40 14.71 -16.64
CA GLU A 329 -23.14 13.44 -17.31
C GLU A 329 -21.71 13.44 -17.84
N LYS A 330 -20.91 12.47 -17.37
CA LYS A 330 -19.55 12.22 -17.90
C LYS A 330 -19.66 11.52 -19.27
N HIS A 331 -18.81 11.90 -20.22
CA HIS A 331 -18.82 11.40 -21.60
C HIS A 331 -17.45 10.86 -22.03
N ALA A 332 -16.75 11.54 -22.93
CA ALA A 332 -15.48 11.06 -23.45
C ALA A 332 -14.40 11.09 -22.35
N ALA A 333 -13.60 10.03 -22.28
CA ALA A 333 -12.51 9.88 -21.34
C ALA A 333 -11.19 10.20 -22.03
N HIS A 334 -10.38 11.06 -21.42
CA HIS A 334 -9.13 11.57 -21.99
C HIS A 334 -7.98 11.52 -20.99
N ALA A 335 -6.76 11.49 -21.52
CA ALA A 335 -5.56 11.83 -20.78
C ALA A 335 -4.84 12.99 -21.49
N ARG A 336 -4.43 14.00 -20.73
CA ARG A 336 -3.64 15.13 -21.24
C ARG A 336 -2.29 15.20 -20.54
N ASN A 337 -1.23 15.28 -21.33
CA ASN A 337 0.10 15.50 -20.81
C ASN A 337 0.23 16.96 -20.35
N LEU A 338 0.59 17.16 -19.09
CA LEU A 338 0.67 18.47 -18.45
C LEU A 338 1.85 19.31 -18.93
N SER A 339 2.92 18.67 -19.43
CA SER A 339 4.11 19.36 -19.93
C SER A 339 4.02 19.74 -21.41
N THR A 340 3.40 18.89 -22.23
CA THR A 340 3.32 19.08 -23.69
C THR A 340 1.95 19.59 -24.16
N GLY A 341 0.90 19.40 -23.37
CA GLY A 341 -0.49 19.68 -23.76
C GLY A 341 -1.09 18.64 -24.73
N GLU A 342 -0.38 17.55 -25.04
CA GLU A 342 -0.89 16.47 -25.88
C GLU A 342 -2.06 15.76 -25.20
N THR A 343 -3.16 15.55 -25.94
CA THR A 343 -4.35 14.85 -25.44
C THR A 343 -4.57 13.55 -26.20
N VAL A 344 -4.87 12.48 -25.46
CA VAL A 344 -5.21 11.16 -25.96
C VAL A 344 -6.59 10.76 -25.46
N THR A 345 -7.47 10.32 -26.35
CA THR A 345 -8.82 9.85 -25.99
C THR A 345 -8.80 8.34 -25.72
N PHE A 346 -9.24 7.95 -24.52
CA PHE A 346 -9.38 6.54 -24.10
C PHE A 346 -10.71 5.94 -24.58
N HIS A 347 -11.78 6.73 -24.50
CA HIS A 347 -13.11 6.29 -24.89
C HIS A 347 -13.94 7.50 -25.33
N GLU A 348 -14.72 7.37 -26.41
CA GLU A 348 -15.50 8.50 -26.96
C GLU A 348 -16.82 8.74 -26.21
N ASP A 349 -17.42 7.68 -25.64
CA ASP A 349 -18.73 7.76 -25.01
C ASP A 349 -18.85 6.78 -23.84
N SER A 350 -18.12 7.03 -22.75
CA SER A 350 -18.19 6.19 -21.54
C SER A 350 -18.50 7.02 -20.31
N HIS A 351 -19.71 6.84 -19.79
CA HIS A 351 -20.05 7.32 -18.47
C HIS A 351 -19.10 6.73 -17.42
N ASP A 352 -18.52 7.60 -16.59
CA ASP A 352 -17.75 7.24 -15.39
C ASP A 352 -16.50 6.36 -15.62
N PHE A 353 -15.89 6.43 -16.81
CA PHE A 353 -14.77 5.54 -17.23
C PHE A 353 -13.61 5.47 -16.22
N PHE A 354 -13.27 6.57 -15.57
CA PHE A 354 -12.18 6.62 -14.58
C PHE A 354 -12.65 6.53 -13.12
N ASP A 355 -13.93 6.82 -12.83
CA ASP A 355 -14.43 6.87 -11.45
C ASP A 355 -14.50 5.48 -10.81
N ASP A 356 -14.92 4.49 -11.59
CA ASP A 356 -15.00 3.09 -11.14
C ASP A 356 -13.77 2.27 -11.53
N GLY A 357 -12.89 2.82 -12.37
CA GLY A 357 -11.79 2.09 -12.99
C GLY A 357 -10.51 2.10 -12.18
N ILE A 358 -10.17 3.20 -11.51
CA ILE A 358 -8.80 3.34 -10.98
C ILE A 358 -8.62 2.48 -9.71
N ASP A 359 -7.79 1.43 -9.81
CA ASP A 359 -7.38 0.65 -8.63
C ASP A 359 -6.58 1.55 -7.68
N ALA A 360 -6.87 1.47 -6.38
CA ALA A 360 -6.24 2.27 -5.33
C ALA A 360 -5.32 1.34 -4.49
N PRO A 361 -4.01 1.30 -4.78
CA PRO A 361 -3.17 0.23 -4.30
C PRO A 361 -2.41 0.60 -3.02
N ILE A 362 -1.79 -0.44 -2.45
CA ILE A 362 -0.58 -0.31 -1.64
C ILE A 362 0.44 0.49 -2.46
N ASN A 363 1.02 1.54 -1.90
CA ASN A 363 1.96 2.39 -2.63
C ASN A 363 3.23 1.61 -3.01
N THR A 364 3.60 1.69 -4.29
CA THR A 364 4.82 1.14 -4.88
C THR A 364 5.40 2.13 -5.91
N ASP A 365 6.44 1.72 -6.63
CA ASP A 365 6.98 2.47 -7.76
C ASP A 365 6.22 2.23 -9.09
N GLN A 366 5.09 1.51 -9.05
CA GLN A 366 4.23 1.23 -10.22
C GLN A 366 3.72 2.53 -10.84
N ARG A 367 3.77 2.63 -12.18
CA ARG A 367 3.32 3.82 -12.91
C ARG A 367 2.11 3.56 -13.79
N GLU A 368 1.91 2.32 -14.17
CA GLU A 368 0.84 1.85 -15.04
C GLU A 368 -0.52 2.24 -14.46
N LEU A 369 -1.42 2.61 -15.38
CA LEU A 369 -2.82 2.84 -15.07
C LEU A 369 -3.55 1.49 -15.19
N ILE A 370 -4.09 1.02 -14.09
CA ILE A 370 -4.92 -0.19 -14.02
C ILE A 370 -6.37 0.26 -13.89
N LEU A 371 -7.21 -0.24 -14.80
CA LEU A 371 -8.64 0.03 -14.84
C LEU A 371 -9.44 -1.26 -14.54
N LEU A 372 -10.25 -1.22 -13.48
CA LEU A 372 -11.15 -2.27 -12.98
C LEU A 372 -12.63 -1.84 -13.13
N ASN A 373 -13.05 -1.47 -14.34
CA ASN A 373 -14.40 -0.98 -14.58
C ASN A 373 -15.44 -2.06 -14.28
N SER A 374 -16.48 -1.74 -13.49
CA SER A 374 -17.38 -2.77 -12.93
C SER A 374 -18.89 -2.63 -13.21
N ARG A 375 -19.38 -1.52 -13.80
CA ARG A 375 -20.84 -1.27 -13.88
C ARG A 375 -21.54 -1.72 -15.16
N SER A 376 -21.33 -1.05 -16.29
CA SER A 376 -22.17 -1.23 -17.49
C SER A 376 -21.60 -2.26 -18.47
N ARG A 377 -20.28 -2.26 -18.66
CA ARG A 377 -19.50 -3.22 -19.42
C ARG A 377 -18.20 -3.47 -18.65
N PRO A 378 -18.21 -4.42 -17.70
CA PRO A 378 -17.05 -4.58 -16.84
C PRO A 378 -15.83 -4.97 -17.66
N THR A 379 -14.77 -4.18 -17.54
CA THR A 379 -13.54 -4.30 -18.31
C THR A 379 -12.35 -4.18 -17.40
N PHE A 380 -11.39 -5.08 -17.63
CA PHE A 380 -10.06 -4.98 -17.04
C PHE A 380 -9.13 -4.43 -18.11
N SER A 381 -8.30 -3.45 -17.76
CA SER A 381 -7.20 -3.05 -18.63
C SER A 381 -6.00 -2.49 -17.90
N VAL A 382 -4.82 -2.65 -18.49
CA VAL A 382 -3.55 -2.10 -18.02
C VAL A 382 -2.95 -1.25 -19.13
N HIS A 383 -2.64 0.00 -18.80
CA HIS A 383 -2.16 1.00 -19.73
C HIS A 383 -0.81 1.56 -19.27
N GLN A 384 0.07 1.79 -20.24
CA GLN A 384 1.19 2.70 -20.02
C GLN A 384 0.66 4.13 -19.75
N PRO A 385 1.36 4.95 -18.95
CA PRO A 385 0.97 6.34 -18.73
C PRO A 385 0.69 7.08 -20.04
N GLY A 386 -0.46 7.73 -20.14
CA GLY A 386 -0.89 8.45 -21.35
C GLY A 386 -1.31 7.61 -22.56
N SER A 387 -1.18 6.27 -22.54
CA SER A 387 -1.56 5.43 -23.67
C SER A 387 -3.01 4.97 -23.59
N ALA A 388 -3.85 5.37 -24.55
CA ALA A 388 -5.20 4.81 -24.69
C ALA A 388 -5.21 3.35 -25.15
N THR A 389 -4.14 2.88 -25.82
CA THR A 389 -4.03 1.47 -26.21
C THR A 389 -3.59 0.65 -24.98
N PRO A 390 -4.39 -0.34 -24.54
CA PRO A 390 -4.03 -1.18 -23.40
C PRO A 390 -2.91 -2.16 -23.78
N MET A 391 -1.99 -2.39 -22.84
CA MET A 391 -1.02 -3.49 -22.93
C MET A 391 -1.74 -4.84 -22.79
N LEU A 392 -2.70 -4.89 -21.86
CA LEU A 392 -3.51 -6.05 -21.54
C LEU A 392 -4.93 -5.59 -21.26
N SER A 393 -5.92 -6.28 -21.80
CA SER A 393 -7.33 -5.98 -21.54
C SER A 393 -8.22 -7.19 -21.83
N TRP A 394 -9.33 -7.30 -21.12
CA TRP A 394 -10.43 -8.22 -21.44
C TRP A 394 -11.75 -7.70 -20.88
N GLU A 395 -12.85 -8.16 -21.46
CA GLU A 395 -14.20 -7.93 -20.95
C GLU A 395 -14.64 -9.05 -20.00
N SER A 396 -15.63 -8.78 -19.14
CA SER A 396 -16.23 -9.81 -18.28
C SER A 396 -16.87 -10.98 -19.03
N SER A 397 -17.18 -10.78 -20.32
CA SER A 397 -17.70 -11.81 -21.22
C SER A 397 -16.64 -12.83 -21.65
N GLU A 398 -15.36 -12.41 -21.65
CA GLU A 398 -14.20 -13.23 -22.01
C GLU A 398 -13.65 -13.95 -20.77
N GLN A 399 -13.49 -13.21 -19.67
CA GLN A 399 -12.99 -13.73 -18.40
C GLN A 399 -13.46 -12.86 -17.22
N ALA A 400 -13.53 -13.45 -16.01
CA ALA A 400 -13.81 -12.72 -14.79
C ALA A 400 -12.88 -11.50 -14.60
N ILE A 401 -13.46 -10.37 -14.20
CA ILE A 401 -12.71 -9.16 -13.85
C ILE A 401 -12.04 -9.39 -12.49
N PRO A 402 -10.75 -9.07 -12.34
CA PRO A 402 -10.07 -9.22 -11.07
C PRO A 402 -10.56 -8.18 -10.06
N GLY A 403 -10.57 -8.55 -8.78
CA GLY A 403 -10.89 -7.63 -7.70
C GLY A 403 -9.76 -6.68 -7.34
N ALA A 404 -8.52 -7.04 -7.72
CA ALA A 404 -7.34 -6.20 -7.57
C ALA A 404 -6.25 -6.64 -8.53
N ALA A 405 -5.39 -5.70 -8.94
CA ALA A 405 -4.23 -6.03 -9.74
C ALA A 405 -3.04 -5.11 -9.45
N CYS A 406 -1.84 -5.60 -9.74
CA CYS A 406 -0.64 -4.77 -9.74
C CYS A 406 0.29 -5.19 -10.88
N VAL A 407 1.17 -4.28 -11.28
CA VAL A 407 2.23 -4.49 -12.26
C VAL A 407 3.56 -4.46 -11.54
N PHE A 408 4.43 -5.42 -11.84
CA PHE A 408 5.82 -5.41 -11.40
C PHE A 408 6.71 -6.02 -12.48
N GLY A 409 7.58 -5.20 -13.08
CA GLY A 409 8.31 -5.58 -14.29
C GLY A 409 7.35 -5.80 -15.47
N GLU A 410 7.58 -6.85 -16.25
CA GLU A 410 6.81 -7.14 -17.47
C GLU A 410 5.57 -8.05 -17.24
N VAL A 411 5.07 -8.09 -16.00
CA VAL A 411 3.94 -8.96 -15.64
C VAL A 411 2.89 -8.21 -14.82
N VAL A 412 1.66 -8.71 -14.94
CA VAL A 412 0.50 -8.30 -14.14
C VAL A 412 0.17 -9.44 -13.19
N TYR A 413 0.01 -9.11 -11.91
CA TYR A 413 -0.56 -9.99 -10.91
C TYR A 413 -2.02 -9.62 -10.71
N THR A 414 -2.91 -10.58 -10.85
CA THR A 414 -4.35 -10.36 -10.64
C THR A 414 -4.91 -11.25 -9.55
N ALA A 415 -5.65 -10.66 -8.61
CA ALA A 415 -6.41 -11.37 -7.60
C ALA A 415 -7.90 -11.41 -8.00
N PRO A 416 -8.62 -12.52 -7.72
CA PRO A 416 -10.05 -12.63 -8.02
C PRO A 416 -10.86 -11.60 -7.24
N GLU A 417 -12.12 -11.36 -7.62
CA GLU A 417 -13.04 -10.51 -6.85
C GLU A 417 -13.56 -11.22 -5.58
N ARG A 418 -13.90 -10.44 -4.54
CA ARG A 418 -14.29 -10.95 -3.23
C ARG A 418 -15.75 -11.36 -3.29
N SER A 419 -16.01 -12.59 -3.68
CA SER A 419 -17.34 -13.18 -3.50
C SER A 419 -17.53 -13.61 -2.05
N LYS A 420 -18.75 -13.41 -1.51
CA LYS A 420 -19.13 -13.87 -0.15
C LYS A 420 -19.13 -15.40 0.01
N GLU A 421 -19.01 -16.14 -1.10
CA GLU A 421 -19.11 -17.60 -1.17
C GLU A 421 -17.76 -18.30 -1.40
N GLN A 422 -16.68 -17.55 -1.65
CA GLN A 422 -15.33 -18.12 -1.69
C GLN A 422 -14.76 -18.19 -0.28
N ASP A 423 -14.96 -19.35 0.35
CA ASP A 423 -14.17 -19.80 1.48
C ASP A 423 -12.68 -19.80 1.08
N GLU A 424 -11.89 -19.06 1.85
CA GLU A 424 -10.46 -19.25 2.14
C GLU A 424 -9.61 -19.84 0.99
N ASN A 425 -9.03 -18.94 0.18
CA ASN A 425 -7.79 -19.06 -0.62
C ASN A 425 -7.97 -18.61 -2.08
N GLY A 426 -7.70 -17.33 -2.35
CA GLY A 426 -7.73 -16.78 -3.71
C GLY A 426 -6.57 -17.30 -4.56
N LYS A 427 -6.82 -17.51 -5.85
CA LYS A 427 -5.78 -17.81 -6.85
C LYS A 427 -5.24 -16.52 -7.45
N LEU A 428 -4.00 -16.16 -7.13
CA LEU A 428 -3.33 -15.06 -7.80
C LEU A 428 -2.80 -15.56 -9.16
N ARG A 429 -3.16 -14.90 -10.26
CA ARG A 429 -2.62 -15.22 -11.59
C ARG A 429 -1.48 -14.28 -11.92
N ILE A 430 -0.50 -14.79 -12.66
CA ILE A 430 0.64 -14.04 -13.18
C ILE A 430 0.54 -14.06 -14.70
N ILE A 431 0.38 -12.88 -15.30
CA ILE A 431 0.14 -12.72 -16.74
C ILE A 431 1.28 -11.89 -17.33
N SER A 432 1.92 -12.39 -18.38
CA SER A 432 2.94 -11.62 -19.08
C SER A 432 2.29 -10.49 -19.89
N LEU A 433 2.76 -9.26 -19.73
CA LEU A 433 2.33 -8.12 -20.55
C LEU A 433 2.75 -8.25 -22.02
N THR A 434 3.88 -8.91 -22.29
CA THR A 434 4.38 -9.12 -23.66
C THR A 434 3.57 -10.17 -24.43
N THR A 435 3.48 -11.39 -23.89
CA THR A 435 2.78 -12.51 -24.58
C THR A 435 1.26 -12.51 -24.36
N LYS A 436 0.77 -11.77 -23.36
CA LYS A 436 -0.64 -11.77 -22.91
C LYS A 436 -1.14 -13.16 -22.50
N GLN A 437 -0.23 -14.03 -22.06
CA GLN A 437 -0.54 -15.38 -21.60
C GLN A 437 -0.32 -15.49 -20.09
N ASP A 438 -1.08 -16.39 -19.47
CA ASP A 438 -0.82 -16.86 -18.12
C ASP A 438 0.53 -17.59 -18.08
N ILE A 439 1.40 -17.17 -17.17
CA ILE A 439 2.72 -17.77 -16.95
C ILE A 439 2.88 -18.41 -15.58
N GLY A 440 1.90 -18.23 -14.68
CA GLY A 440 1.90 -18.84 -13.37
C GLY A 440 0.62 -18.58 -12.57
N GLU A 441 0.43 -19.39 -11.54
CA GLU A 441 -0.62 -19.20 -10.53
C GLU A 441 -0.04 -19.45 -9.13
N VAL A 442 -0.49 -18.66 -8.16
CA VAL A 442 -0.12 -18.80 -6.76
C VAL A 442 -1.39 -19.12 -5.99
N GLN A 443 -1.35 -20.23 -5.25
CA GLN A 443 -2.45 -20.69 -4.41
C GLN A 443 -2.33 -20.09 -3.00
N ASN A 444 -3.40 -20.19 -2.21
CA ASN A 444 -3.37 -19.90 -0.76
C ASN A 444 -3.00 -18.47 -0.36
N VAL A 445 -3.14 -17.50 -1.28
CA VAL A 445 -2.94 -16.10 -0.94
C VAL A 445 -4.20 -15.59 -0.24
N ALA A 446 -4.09 -15.23 1.04
CA ALA A 446 -5.14 -14.51 1.72
C ALA A 446 -5.25 -13.10 1.12
N TRP A 447 -6.38 -12.82 0.48
CA TRP A 447 -6.65 -11.57 -0.21
C TRP A 447 -7.98 -10.98 0.28
N GLY A 448 -8.02 -9.66 0.45
CA GLY A 448 -9.21 -8.95 0.93
C GLY A 448 -9.35 -7.52 0.41
N GLY A 449 -8.61 -7.12 -0.63
CA GLY A 449 -8.58 -5.74 -1.10
C GLY A 449 -7.43 -5.49 -2.08
N SER A 450 -6.38 -4.79 -1.66
CA SER A 450 -5.28 -4.39 -2.56
C SER A 450 -4.15 -5.42 -2.61
N VAL A 451 -3.41 -5.45 -3.73
CA VAL A 451 -2.18 -6.23 -3.91
C VAL A 451 -1.03 -5.36 -4.42
N ALA A 452 0.19 -5.74 -4.07
CA ALA A 452 1.43 -5.15 -4.59
C ALA A 452 2.55 -6.19 -4.58
N VAL A 453 3.48 -6.09 -5.53
CA VAL A 453 4.63 -7.00 -5.63
C VAL A 453 5.93 -6.20 -5.65
N THR A 454 6.93 -6.72 -4.95
CA THR A 454 8.34 -6.35 -5.12
C THR A 454 9.13 -7.60 -5.46
N ALA A 455 10.41 -7.48 -5.85
CA ALA A 455 11.26 -8.64 -6.04
C ALA A 455 11.35 -9.53 -4.78
N TRP A 456 11.08 -8.99 -3.59
CA TRP A 456 11.11 -9.73 -2.34
C TRP A 456 9.82 -10.50 -2.03
N GLY A 457 8.70 -10.17 -2.65
CA GLY A 457 7.44 -10.83 -2.35
C GLY A 457 6.17 -10.08 -2.72
N LEU A 458 5.06 -10.64 -2.28
CA LEU A 458 3.70 -10.20 -2.52
C LEU A 458 3.11 -9.63 -1.23
N ALA A 459 2.71 -8.37 -1.27
CA ALA A 459 1.85 -7.76 -0.27
C ALA A 459 0.38 -7.91 -0.71
N ALA A 460 -0.42 -8.56 0.12
CA ALA A 460 -1.85 -8.71 -0.11
C ALA A 460 -2.60 -8.25 1.14
N THR A 461 -3.31 -7.11 1.04
CA THR A 461 -4.10 -6.48 2.11
C THR A 461 -3.27 -6.09 3.33
N GLY A 462 -2.95 -7.06 4.18
CA GLY A 462 -2.22 -6.88 5.43
C GLY A 462 -1.13 -7.91 5.66
N ILE A 463 -0.85 -8.75 4.66
CA ILE A 463 0.05 -9.89 4.76
C ILE A 463 1.07 -9.81 3.64
N PHE A 464 2.34 -10.07 3.97
CA PHE A 464 3.45 -10.16 3.05
C PHE A 464 3.91 -11.61 2.93
N TYR A 465 3.82 -12.14 1.71
CA TYR A 465 4.30 -13.47 1.34
C TYR A 465 5.64 -13.34 0.61
N PRO A 466 6.71 -13.97 1.11
CA PRO A 466 8.04 -13.84 0.51
C PRO A 466 8.10 -14.58 -0.84
N ALA A 467 8.80 -14.00 -1.80
CA ALA A 467 9.11 -14.66 -3.07
C ALA A 467 10.08 -15.83 -2.82
N ILE A 468 9.86 -16.92 -3.56
CA ILE A 468 10.71 -18.12 -3.50
C ILE A 468 11.30 -18.51 -4.86
N GLU A 469 10.72 -18.00 -5.94
CA GLU A 469 11.18 -18.21 -7.32
C GLU A 469 10.98 -16.93 -8.13
N TRP A 470 11.79 -16.74 -9.16
CA TRP A 470 11.77 -15.59 -10.06
C TRP A 470 11.87 -16.07 -11.51
N LEU A 471 11.39 -15.24 -12.44
CA LEU A 471 11.69 -15.43 -13.86
C LEU A 471 13.21 -15.45 -14.05
N GLU A 472 13.73 -16.47 -14.73
CA GLU A 472 15.12 -16.48 -15.15
C GLU A 472 15.38 -15.21 -15.96
N ALA A 473 16.43 -14.46 -15.58
CA ALA A 473 16.86 -13.34 -16.38
C ALA A 473 17.11 -13.84 -17.82
N PRO A 474 16.65 -13.13 -18.86
CA PRO A 474 17.11 -13.42 -20.21
C PRO A 474 18.63 -13.45 -20.14
N ALA A 475 19.26 -14.53 -20.63
CA ALA A 475 20.70 -14.63 -20.63
C ALA A 475 21.27 -13.36 -21.26
N GLU A 476 21.81 -12.45 -20.44
CA GLU A 476 22.64 -11.36 -20.94
C GLU A 476 23.63 -12.02 -21.85
N SER A 477 23.67 -11.56 -23.10
CA SER A 477 24.41 -12.18 -24.19
C SER A 477 25.79 -12.56 -23.69
N ALA A 478 25.96 -13.86 -23.38
CA ALA A 478 27.20 -14.37 -22.87
C ALA A 478 28.23 -14.08 -23.95
N THR A 479 29.04 -13.05 -23.72
CA THR A 479 30.15 -12.75 -24.60
C THR A 479 31.03 -14.00 -24.51
N PRO A 480 31.19 -14.79 -25.59
CA PRO A 480 31.91 -16.04 -25.47
C PRO A 480 33.37 -15.66 -25.21
N SER A 481 33.78 -15.78 -23.95
CA SER A 481 35.20 -15.77 -23.56
C SER A 481 35.82 -17.10 -23.98
N GLY A 482 35.87 -17.33 -25.29
CA GLY A 482 36.70 -18.36 -25.89
C GLY A 482 38.10 -17.80 -26.06
N VAL A 483 38.94 -17.94 -25.04
CA VAL A 483 40.39 -17.84 -25.23
C VAL A 483 40.81 -19.09 -26.03
N PRO A 484 41.42 -18.97 -27.23
CA PRO A 484 41.91 -20.14 -27.94
C PRO A 484 43.11 -20.72 -27.18
N SER A 485 43.00 -21.97 -26.75
CA SER A 485 44.09 -22.74 -26.18
C SER A 485 45.21 -22.91 -27.20
N VAL A 486 46.36 -22.30 -26.96
CA VAL A 486 47.59 -22.53 -27.74
C VAL A 486 48.08 -23.97 -27.49
N PRO A 487 48.33 -24.80 -28.52
CA PRO A 487 48.86 -26.14 -28.32
C PRO A 487 50.33 -26.07 -27.86
N ALA A 488 50.69 -26.90 -26.87
CA ALA A 488 52.07 -27.04 -26.41
C ALA A 488 52.99 -27.62 -27.52
N PRO A 489 54.26 -27.18 -27.62
CA PRO A 489 55.17 -27.65 -28.66
C PRO A 489 55.65 -29.08 -28.39
N THR A 490 55.64 -29.90 -29.44
CA THR A 490 56.14 -31.28 -29.46
C THR A 490 57.68 -31.30 -29.36
N PRO A 491 58.30 -32.17 -28.55
CA PRO A 491 59.76 -32.29 -28.49
C PRO A 491 60.32 -32.93 -29.79
N GLY A 492 61.22 -32.22 -30.47
CA GLY A 492 61.93 -32.73 -31.65
C GLY A 492 62.99 -33.77 -31.31
N ALA A 493 63.00 -34.88 -32.06
CA ALA A 493 64.06 -35.88 -32.07
C ALA A 493 65.17 -35.48 -33.09
N PRO A 494 66.41 -35.99 -32.93
CA PRO A 494 67.62 -35.32 -33.42
C PRO A 494 67.89 -35.55 -34.92
N SER A 495 68.36 -34.50 -35.58
CA SER A 495 68.85 -34.52 -36.95
C SER A 495 70.28 -35.10 -36.99
N THR A 496 70.47 -36.09 -37.85
CA THR A 496 71.77 -36.60 -38.26
C THR A 496 72.36 -35.71 -39.36
N THR A 497 73.56 -35.19 -39.12
CA THR A 497 74.50 -34.58 -40.08
C THR A 497 74.97 -35.60 -41.13
N PRO A 498 75.46 -35.18 -42.31
CA PRO A 498 76.76 -34.50 -42.45
C PRO A 498 76.72 -33.09 -43.07
#